data_AF-A0A1I5YY35-F1
#
_entry.id   AF-A0A1I5YY35-F1
#
_cell.length_a   1.000
_cell.length_b   1.000
_cell.length_c   1.000
_cell.angle_alpha   90.00
_cell.angle_beta   90.00
_cell.angle_gamma   90.00
#
_symmetry.space_group_name_H-M   'P 1'
#
loop_
_entity.id
_entity.type
_entity.pdbx_description
1 polymer ?
#
loop_
_entity_poly.entity_id
_entity_poly.type
_entity_poly.pdbx_seq_one_letter_code
_entity_poly.pdbx_strand_id
1 'polypeptide(L)'
;MGATPGAGTADRDVLRLATLAYLARYKGDSRMHTESDLRIYLNWCAERHLAPLAVRRAHVEMYVRWLQEIRRFRPSTVSRRLSVVAGFYRTCVIDGILEHSPADHVRRPNVPPESPTLGLSDLQFEALLSAARASSNPNDFALVAMLGLLSDCGSSKPPAPTSTT
;
A
#
# COMPACT_ATOMS: atom_id res chain seq x y z
N MET A 1 39.62 -17.31 -18.62
CA MET A 1 38.50 -17.52 -17.69
C MET A 1 37.47 -16.43 -17.99
N GLY A 2 36.65 -16.68 -19.03
CA GLY A 2 35.79 -15.66 -19.62
C GLY A 2 34.47 -15.54 -18.86
N ALA A 3 34.16 -14.34 -18.37
CA ALA A 3 32.83 -14.01 -17.90
C ALA A 3 31.87 -14.07 -19.10
N THR A 4 30.87 -14.95 -19.06
CA THR A 4 29.80 -15.01 -20.06
C THR A 4 28.98 -13.71 -20.04
N PRO A 5 29.06 -12.85 -21.07
CA PRO A 5 28.39 -11.55 -21.09
C PRO A 5 26.86 -11.65 -21.25
N GLY A 6 26.28 -12.84 -21.43
CA GLY A 6 24.84 -13.05 -21.64
C GLY A 6 24.00 -13.28 -20.38
N ALA A 7 24.61 -13.63 -19.25
CA ALA A 7 23.84 -13.93 -18.03
C ALA A 7 23.22 -12.66 -17.42
N GLY A 8 23.94 -11.53 -17.45
CA GLY A 8 23.46 -10.26 -16.91
C GLY A 8 22.39 -9.57 -17.76
N THR A 9 22.34 -9.84 -19.07
CA THR A 9 21.28 -9.33 -19.96
C THR A 9 20.02 -10.16 -19.81
N ALA A 10 20.15 -11.49 -19.75
CA ALA A 10 19.01 -12.39 -19.51
C ALA A 10 18.33 -12.11 -18.16
N ASP A 11 19.10 -11.94 -17.08
CA ASP A 11 18.54 -11.61 -15.75
C ASP A 11 17.81 -10.24 -15.75
N ARG A 12 18.33 -9.27 -16.50
CA ARG A 12 17.70 -7.96 -16.68
C ARG A 12 16.37 -8.06 -17.45
N ASP A 13 16.31 -8.90 -18.47
CA ASP A 13 15.10 -9.09 -19.27
C ASP A 13 14.03 -9.87 -18.48
N VAL A 14 14.43 -10.87 -17.69
CA VAL A 14 13.53 -11.56 -16.75
C VAL A 14 12.99 -10.58 -15.72
N LEU A 15 13.83 -9.74 -15.12
CA LEU A 15 13.40 -8.72 -14.17
C LEU A 15 12.42 -7.71 -14.80
N ARG A 16 12.67 -7.30 -16.05
CA ARG A 16 11.77 -6.41 -16.80
C ARG A 16 10.41 -7.07 -17.02
N LEU A 17 10.39 -8.33 -17.46
CA LEU A 17 9.15 -9.08 -17.67
C LEU A 17 8.37 -9.26 -16.35
N ALA A 18 9.05 -9.63 -15.27
CA ALA A 18 8.44 -9.75 -13.94
C ALA A 18 7.83 -8.42 -13.46
N THR A 19 8.53 -7.31 -13.71
CA THR A 19 8.04 -5.97 -13.36
C THR A 19 6.78 -5.62 -14.15
N LEU A 20 6.78 -5.87 -15.46
CA LEU A 20 5.62 -5.63 -16.31
C LEU A 20 4.43 -6.52 -15.93
N ALA A 21 4.66 -7.80 -15.68
CA ALA A 21 3.64 -8.76 -15.25
C ALA A 21 3.00 -8.33 -13.92
N TYR A 22 3.81 -7.89 -12.96
CA TYR A 22 3.32 -7.36 -11.69
C TYR A 22 2.47 -6.08 -11.88
N LEU A 23 2.95 -5.13 -12.69
CA LEU A 23 2.23 -3.87 -12.93
C LEU A 23 0.96 -4.03 -13.76
N ALA A 24 0.89 -5.04 -14.63
CA ALA A 24 -0.28 -5.37 -15.43
C ALA A 24 -1.52 -5.73 -14.58
N ARG A 25 -1.32 -6.06 -13.30
CA ARG A 25 -2.40 -6.34 -12.33
C ARG A 25 -3.14 -5.09 -11.88
N TYR A 26 -2.61 -3.89 -12.11
CA TYR A 26 -3.16 -2.62 -11.64
C TYR A 26 -3.60 -1.72 -12.80
N LYS A 27 -4.58 -0.85 -12.55
CA LYS A 27 -5.11 0.13 -13.52
C LYS A 27 -5.06 1.55 -12.95
N GLY A 28 -5.02 2.55 -13.83
CA GLY A 28 -5.07 3.97 -13.48
C GLY A 28 -3.99 4.40 -12.48
N ASP A 29 -4.37 5.28 -11.55
CA ASP A 29 -3.44 5.84 -10.54
C ASP A 29 -2.80 4.78 -9.66
N SER A 30 -3.51 3.69 -9.36
CA SER A 30 -2.96 2.59 -8.57
C SER A 30 -1.73 1.95 -9.24
N ARG A 31 -1.71 1.87 -10.58
CA ARG A 31 -0.54 1.40 -11.33
C ARG A 31 0.62 2.39 -11.21
N MET A 32 0.37 3.68 -11.39
CA MET A 32 1.40 4.73 -11.32
C MET A 32 2.06 4.79 -9.94
N HIS A 33 1.25 4.72 -8.87
CA HIS A 33 1.77 4.75 -7.50
C HIS A 33 2.58 3.49 -7.19
N THR A 34 2.08 2.31 -7.59
CA THR A 34 2.77 1.03 -7.40
C THR A 34 4.08 0.98 -8.19
N GLU A 35 4.09 1.48 -9.42
CA GLU A 35 5.29 1.58 -10.24
C GLU A 35 6.33 2.49 -9.60
N SER A 36 5.92 3.67 -9.13
CA SER A 36 6.82 4.60 -8.44
C SER A 36 7.44 3.97 -7.19
N ASP A 37 6.62 3.31 -6.38
CA ASP A 37 7.08 2.63 -5.16
C ASP A 37 8.03 1.46 -5.46
N LEU A 38 7.74 0.66 -6.49
CA LEU A 38 8.60 -0.44 -6.92
C LEU A 38 9.93 0.07 -7.50
N ARG A 39 9.91 1.17 -8.26
CA ARG A 39 11.12 1.78 -8.83
C ARG A 39 12.09 2.23 -7.74
N ILE A 40 11.58 2.79 -6.64
CA ILE A 40 12.41 3.18 -5.49
C ILE A 40 13.13 1.95 -4.90
N TYR A 41 12.45 0.81 -4.81
CA TYR A 41 13.05 -0.43 -4.35
C TYR A 41 14.11 -0.99 -5.32
N LEU A 42 13.80 -1.02 -6.62
CA LEU A 42 14.74 -1.50 -7.64
C LEU A 42 16.00 -0.63 -7.72
N ASN A 43 15.85 0.69 -7.63
CA ASN A 43 16.98 1.62 -7.55
C ASN A 43 17.82 1.38 -6.29
N TRP A 44 17.16 1.18 -5.14
CA TRP A 44 17.86 0.85 -3.90
C TRP A 44 18.68 -0.46 -3.99
N CYS A 45 18.16 -1.45 -4.72
CA CYS A 45 18.90 -2.69 -5.02
C CYS A 45 20.10 -2.41 -5.93
N ALA A 46 19.91 -1.62 -6.98
CA ALA A 46 20.97 -1.27 -7.93
C ALA A 46 22.12 -0.50 -7.26
N GLU A 47 21.81 0.48 -6.39
CA GLU A 47 22.79 1.23 -5.59
C GLU A 47 23.66 0.33 -4.69
N ARG A 48 23.15 -0.85 -4.32
CA ARG A 48 23.82 -1.80 -3.41
C ARG A 48 24.34 -3.04 -4.12
N HIS A 49 24.34 -3.03 -5.46
CA HIS A 49 24.73 -4.16 -6.30
C HIS A 49 23.99 -5.47 -5.94
N LEU A 50 22.73 -5.36 -5.53
CA LEU A 50 21.86 -6.50 -5.25
C LEU A 50 21.06 -6.85 -6.50
N ALA A 51 21.13 -8.10 -6.93
CA ALA A 51 20.23 -8.62 -7.96
C ALA A 51 18.83 -8.81 -7.35
N PRO A 52 17.78 -8.08 -7.81
CA PRO A 52 16.46 -8.11 -7.18
C PRO A 52 15.83 -9.50 -7.08
N LEU A 53 16.12 -10.38 -8.03
CA LEU A 53 15.66 -11.77 -8.04
C LEU A 53 16.49 -12.71 -7.13
N ALA A 54 17.68 -12.30 -6.70
CA ALA A 54 18.51 -13.05 -5.73
C ALA A 54 18.46 -12.45 -4.31
N VAL A 55 17.52 -11.54 -4.05
CA VAL A 55 17.35 -10.89 -2.74
C VAL A 55 16.90 -11.93 -1.71
N ARG A 56 17.53 -11.89 -0.52
CA ARG A 56 17.16 -12.69 0.64
C ARG A 56 16.39 -11.85 1.66
N ARG A 57 15.69 -12.49 2.59
CA ARG A 57 14.94 -11.86 3.69
C ARG A 57 15.72 -10.73 4.39
N ALA A 58 17.00 -10.97 4.69
CA ALA A 58 17.87 -9.99 5.35
C ALA A 58 18.05 -8.69 4.53
N HIS A 59 18.08 -8.77 3.20
CA HIS A 59 18.17 -7.59 2.34
C HIS A 59 16.86 -6.79 2.37
N VAL A 60 15.71 -7.46 2.45
CA VAL A 60 14.42 -6.77 2.59
C VAL A 60 14.32 -6.08 3.95
N GLU A 61 14.82 -6.68 5.03
CA GLU A 61 14.93 -6.03 6.34
C GLU A 61 15.87 -4.81 6.30
N MET A 62 16.98 -4.90 5.57
CA MET A 62 17.88 -3.76 5.34
C MET A 62 17.19 -2.63 4.56
N TYR A 63 16.34 -2.95 3.58
CA TYR A 63 15.53 -1.96 2.88
C TYR A 63 14.54 -1.26 3.83
N VAL A 64 13.86 -2.02 4.68
CA VAL A 64 12.94 -1.48 5.70
C VAL A 64 13.67 -0.54 6.66
N ARG A 65 14.87 -0.91 7.12
CA ARG A 65 15.74 -0.07 7.97
C ARG A 65 16.15 1.21 7.25
N TRP A 66 16.56 1.10 5.99
CA TRP A 66 16.94 2.26 5.18
C TRP A 66 15.77 3.26 4.98
N LEU A 67 14.54 2.75 4.77
CA LEU A 67 13.36 3.61 4.67
C LEU A 67 13.06 4.37 5.97
N GLN A 68 13.33 3.76 7.13
CA GLN A 68 13.08 4.36 8.44
C GLN A 68 14.20 5.30 8.89
N GLU A 69 15.46 4.89 8.76
CA GLU A 69 16.59 5.57 9.39
C GLU A 69 17.20 6.63 8.46
N ILE A 70 17.32 6.32 7.16
CA ILE A 70 17.93 7.21 6.17
C ILE A 70 16.88 8.12 5.54
N ARG A 71 15.78 7.54 5.04
CA ARG A 71 14.70 8.32 4.41
C ARG A 71 13.73 8.94 5.40
N ARG A 72 13.74 8.50 6.67
CA ARG A 72 12.90 9.02 7.77
C ARG A 72 11.40 9.04 7.44
N PHE A 73 10.93 8.04 6.70
CA PHE A 73 9.51 7.92 6.39
C PHE A 73 8.67 7.50 7.60
N ARG A 74 7.40 7.92 7.62
CA ARG A 74 6.42 7.46 8.60
C ARG A 74 6.19 5.94 8.47
N PRO A 75 5.91 5.23 9.58
CA PRO A 75 5.65 3.78 9.55
C PRO A 75 4.56 3.36 8.57
N SER A 76 3.50 4.17 8.41
CA SER A 76 2.40 3.93 7.45
C SER A 76 2.90 3.92 6.01
N THR A 77 3.77 4.87 5.64
CA THR A 77 4.39 4.91 4.31
C THR A 77 5.34 3.74 4.09
N VAL A 78 6.14 3.36 5.10
CA VAL A 78 7.05 2.21 5.01
C VAL A 78 6.26 0.91 4.81
N SER A 79 5.14 0.73 5.53
CA SER A 79 4.26 -0.43 5.39
C SER A 79 3.61 -0.51 4.01
N ARG A 80 3.13 0.62 3.47
CA ARG A 80 2.61 0.70 2.09
C ARG A 80 3.67 0.29 1.07
N ARG A 81 4.87 0.88 1.14
CA ARG A 81 5.98 0.55 0.23
C ARG A 81 6.41 -0.91 0.34
N LEU A 82 6.47 -1.45 1.56
CA LEU A 82 6.78 -2.87 1.79
C LEU A 82 5.70 -3.79 1.20
N SER A 83 4.42 -3.37 1.22
CA SER A 83 3.33 -4.14 0.62
C SER A 83 3.47 -4.27 -0.90
N VAL A 84 3.98 -3.23 -1.57
CA VAL A 84 4.31 -3.28 -3.01
C VAL A 84 5.44 -4.28 -3.27
N VAL A 85 6.53 -4.22 -2.50
CA VAL A 85 7.67 -5.14 -2.63
C VAL A 85 7.25 -6.60 -2.36
N ALA A 86 6.46 -6.84 -1.32
CA ALA A 86 5.93 -8.16 -1.02
C ALA A 86 4.98 -8.66 -2.13
N GLY A 87 4.15 -7.77 -2.68
CA GLY A 87 3.28 -8.08 -3.82
C GLY A 87 4.06 -8.47 -5.08
N PHE A 88 5.16 -7.76 -5.36
CA PHE A 88 6.05 -8.06 -6.47
C PHE A 88 6.69 -9.45 -6.34
N TYR A 89 7.27 -9.77 -5.17
CA TYR A 89 7.87 -11.10 -4.94
C TYR A 89 6.84 -12.22 -4.97
N ARG A 90 5.62 -11.99 -4.49
CA ARG A 90 4.53 -12.96 -4.62
C ARG A 90 4.17 -13.23 -6.07
N THR A 91 4.13 -12.19 -6.92
CA THR A 91 3.92 -12.37 -8.37
C THR A 91 5.08 -13.13 -9.01
N CYS A 92 6.34 -12.87 -8.62
CA CYS A 92 7.48 -13.64 -9.11
C CYS A 92 7.40 -15.14 -8.74
N VAL A 93 6.82 -15.47 -7.58
CA VAL A 93 6.56 -16.87 -7.19
C VAL A 93 5.43 -17.49 -8.02
N ILE A 94 4.34 -16.75 -8.25
CA ILE A 94 3.22 -17.19 -9.10
C ILE A 94 3.71 -17.48 -10.53
N ASP A 95 4.58 -16.62 -11.06
CA ASP A 95 5.14 -16.74 -12.41
C ASP A 95 6.26 -17.82 -12.49
N GLY A 96 6.58 -18.49 -11.38
CA GLY A 96 7.59 -19.55 -11.31
C GLY A 96 9.04 -19.07 -11.41
N ILE A 97 9.28 -17.76 -11.30
CA ILE A 97 10.63 -17.16 -11.34
C ILE A 97 11.38 -17.43 -10.02
N LEU A 98 10.64 -17.47 -8.91
CA LEU A 98 11.16 -17.76 -7.58
C LEU A 98 10.41 -18.93 -6.95
N GLU A 99 11.13 -19.80 -6.24
CA GLU A 99 10.50 -20.88 -5.47
C GLU A 99 9.80 -20.36 -4.20
N HIS A 100 10.38 -19.33 -3.56
CA HIS A 100 9.90 -18.78 -2.29
C HIS A 100 10.05 -17.25 -2.26
N SER A 101 9.07 -16.56 -1.64
CA SER A 101 9.10 -15.10 -1.51
C SER A 101 10.00 -14.68 -0.34
N PRO A 102 11.06 -13.88 -0.56
CA PRO A 102 11.94 -13.41 0.50
C PRO A 102 11.26 -12.42 1.47
N ALA A 103 10.07 -11.91 1.10
CA ALA A 103 9.31 -10.95 1.88
C ALA A 103 8.34 -11.59 2.90
N ASP A 104 8.11 -12.91 2.84
CA ASP A 104 7.07 -13.58 3.63
C ASP A 104 7.37 -13.62 5.13
N HIS A 105 8.66 -13.62 5.50
CA HIS A 105 9.12 -13.64 6.89
C HIS A 105 9.69 -12.30 7.37
N VAL A 106 9.48 -11.21 6.62
CA VAL A 106 9.95 -9.87 7.01
C VAL A 106 8.98 -9.30 8.04
N ARG A 107 9.51 -8.88 9.20
CA ARG A 107 8.71 -8.19 10.21
C ARG A 107 8.19 -6.88 9.62
N ARG A 108 6.88 -6.81 9.40
CA ARG A 108 6.21 -5.56 9.03
C ARG A 108 6.33 -4.57 10.19
N PRO A 109 6.67 -3.30 9.93
CA PRO A 109 6.65 -2.28 10.97
C PRO A 109 5.28 -2.28 11.63
N ASN A 110 5.25 -2.22 12.96
CA ASN A 110 4.01 -2.01 13.69
C ASN A 110 3.50 -0.62 13.33
N VAL A 111 2.46 -0.56 12.49
CA VAL A 111 1.75 0.68 12.20
C VAL A 111 0.65 0.74 13.25
N PRO A 112 0.77 1.59 14.29
CA PRO A 112 -0.38 1.85 15.14
C PRO A 112 -1.51 2.30 14.22
N PRO A 113 -2.75 1.80 14.42
CA PRO A 113 -3.87 2.21 13.60
C PRO A 113 -3.89 3.74 13.62
N GLU A 114 -3.70 4.37 12.45
CA GLU A 114 -4.15 5.75 12.31
C GLU A 114 -5.60 5.74 12.75
N SER A 115 -5.93 6.70 13.63
CA SER A 115 -7.19 6.77 14.37
C SER A 115 -8.30 6.16 13.53
N PRO A 116 -9.10 5.19 14.04
CA PRO A 116 -10.36 4.93 13.38
C PRO A 116 -10.97 6.31 13.22
N THR A 117 -11.22 6.73 11.98
CA THR A 117 -12.03 7.90 11.74
C THR A 117 -13.34 7.52 12.42
N LEU A 118 -13.46 7.86 13.70
CA LEU A 118 -14.66 7.64 14.47
C LEU A 118 -15.65 8.45 13.67
N GLY A 119 -16.50 7.77 12.89
CA GLY A 119 -17.67 8.41 12.33
C GLY A 119 -18.34 9.14 13.47
N LEU A 120 -18.83 10.36 13.20
CA LEU A 120 -19.69 11.04 14.16
C LEU A 120 -20.80 10.07 14.52
N SER A 121 -20.97 9.79 15.81
CA SER A 121 -22.19 9.10 16.27
C SER A 121 -23.41 9.94 15.90
N ASP A 122 -24.57 9.31 15.76
CA ASP A 122 -25.83 10.01 15.39
C ASP A 122 -26.07 11.24 16.30
N LEU A 123 -25.81 11.10 17.60
CA LEU A 123 -25.91 12.19 18.57
C LEU A 123 -24.90 13.32 18.34
N GLN A 124 -23.67 13.01 17.92
CA GLN A 124 -22.67 14.03 17.59
C GLN A 124 -23.00 14.74 16.28
N PHE A 125 -23.60 14.04 15.33
CA PHE A 125 -24.06 14.63 14.07
C PHE A 125 -25.29 15.54 14.29
N GLU A 126 -26.24 15.13 15.14
CA GLU A 126 -27.36 15.99 15.54
C GLU A 126 -26.88 17.25 16.27
N ALA A 127 -25.92 17.12 17.19
CA ALA A 127 -25.32 18.25 17.88
C ALA A 127 -24.63 19.21 16.89
N LEU A 128 -23.93 18.67 15.89
CA LEU A 128 -23.28 19.46 14.83
C LEU A 128 -24.29 20.17 13.94
N LEU A 129 -25.39 19.51 13.57
CA LEU A 129 -26.50 20.11 12.81
C LEU A 129 -27.18 21.24 13.60
N SER A 130 -27.40 21.04 14.90
CA SER A 130 -27.98 22.05 15.79
C SER A 130 -27.07 23.28 15.90
N ALA A 131 -25.75 23.07 16.08
CA ALA A 131 -24.78 24.15 16.10
C ALA A 131 -24.71 24.92 14.76
N ALA A 132 -24.79 24.21 13.62
CA ALA A 132 -24.80 24.81 12.30
C ALA A 132 -26.11 25.54 11.95
N ARG A 133 -27.23 25.23 12.63
CA ARG A 133 -28.47 26.01 12.52
C ARG A 133 -28.41 27.32 13.32
N ALA A 134 -27.62 27.34 14.39
CA ALA A 134 -27.45 28.51 15.25
C ALA A 134 -26.35 29.47 14.75
N SER A 135 -25.57 29.09 13.75
CA SER A 135 -24.53 29.95 13.18
C SER A 135 -25.13 31.09 12.34
N SER A 136 -24.51 32.26 12.39
CA SER A 136 -24.92 33.45 11.64
C SER A 136 -24.71 33.34 10.13
N ASN A 137 -23.95 32.34 9.67
CA ASN A 137 -23.69 32.07 8.26
C ASN A 137 -24.63 30.97 7.74
N PRO A 138 -25.50 31.26 6.76
CA PRO A 138 -26.42 30.28 6.17
C PRO A 138 -25.70 29.10 5.47
N ASN A 139 -24.45 29.30 5.06
CA ASN A 139 -23.67 28.28 4.34
C ASN A 139 -23.19 27.15 5.25
N ASP A 140 -23.08 27.38 6.56
CA ASP A 140 -22.58 26.38 7.50
C ASP A 140 -23.58 25.23 7.65
N PHE A 141 -24.88 25.55 7.71
CA PHE A 141 -25.94 24.55 7.69
C PHE A 141 -25.95 23.76 6.39
N ALA A 142 -25.84 24.43 5.24
CA ALA A 142 -25.82 23.78 3.94
C ALA A 142 -24.63 22.82 3.80
N LEU A 143 -23.45 23.23 4.28
CA LEU A 143 -22.23 22.41 4.26
C LEU A 143 -22.38 21.16 5.13
N VAL A 144 -22.85 21.31 6.38
CA VAL A 144 -23.04 20.17 7.30
C VAL A 144 -24.12 19.20 6.78
N ALA A 145 -25.20 19.71 6.18
CA ALA A 145 -26.23 18.88 5.57
C ALA A 145 -25.70 18.08 4.36
N MET A 146 -24.93 18.71 3.47
CA MET A 146 -24.32 18.05 2.32
C MET A 146 -23.30 16.99 2.73
N LEU A 147 -22.51 17.24 3.77
CA LEU A 147 -21.55 16.26 4.32
C LEU A 147 -22.25 15.06 4.97
N GLY A 148 -23.39 15.28 5.62
CA GLY A 148 -24.24 14.21 6.16
C GLY A 148 -24.82 13.31 5.08
N LEU A 149 -25.38 13.89 4.01
CA LEU A 149 -25.95 13.15 2.88
C LEU A 149 -24.92 12.28 2.15
N LEU A 150 -23.65 12.74 2.09
CA LEU A 150 -22.55 11.95 1.51
C LEU A 150 -22.14 10.77 2.40
N SER A 151 -22.33 10.87 3.72
CA SER A 151 -21.95 9.83 4.68
C SER A 151 -22.93 8.66 4.71
N ASP A 152 -24.22 8.90 4.41
CA ASP A 152 -25.27 7.87 4.40
C ASP A 152 -25.18 6.92 3.17
N CYS A 153 -24.54 7.37 2.10
CA CYS A 153 -24.39 6.59 0.87
C CYS A 153 -23.32 5.47 0.96
N GLY A 154 -22.51 5.45 2.04
CA GLY A 154 -21.39 4.50 2.22
C GLY A 154 -21.68 3.26 3.07
N SER A 155 -22.88 3.14 3.65
CA SER A 155 -23.13 2.19 4.75
C SER A 155 -24.31 1.24 4.52
N SER A 156 -24.64 0.84 3.29
CA SER A 156 -25.60 -0.24 3.06
C SER A 156 -24.97 -1.62 3.30
N LYS A 157 -24.61 -1.91 4.56
CA LYS A 157 -24.43 -3.30 4.99
C LYS A 157 -25.83 -3.89 5.17
N PRO A 158 -26.24 -4.92 4.39
CA PRO A 158 -27.55 -5.52 4.57
C PRO A 158 -27.67 -6.17 5.96
N PRO A 159 -28.85 -6.13 6.60
CA PRO A 159 -29.07 -6.75 7.90
C PRO A 159 -28.84 -8.26 7.81
N ALA A 160 -28.11 -8.81 8.78
CA ALA A 160 -27.90 -10.25 8.91
C ALA A 160 -29.25 -10.95 9.17
N PRO A 161 -29.49 -12.14 8.58
CA PRO A 161 -30.70 -12.90 8.87
C PRO A 161 -30.67 -13.38 10.33
N THR A 162 -31.65 -12.95 11.13
CA THR A 162 -31.88 -13.51 12.45
C THR A 162 -32.29 -14.97 12.31
N SER A 163 -31.41 -15.87 12.75
CA SER A 163 -31.76 -17.26 13.01
C SER A 163 -32.59 -17.29 14.29
N THR A 164 -33.91 -17.40 14.16
CA THR A 164 -34.77 -17.82 15.27
C THR A 164 -35.20 -19.25 14.98
N THR A 165 -34.92 -20.09 15.97
CA THR A 165 -35.38 -21.47 16.17
C THR A 165 -36.86 -21.67 15.87
#